data_AF-A0A3C0WYG5-F1
#
_entry.id   AF-A0A3C0WYG5-F1
#
_cell.length_a   1.000
_cell.length_b   1.000
_cell.length_c   1.000
_cell.angle_alpha   90.00
_cell.angle_beta   90.00
_cell.angle_gamma   90.00
#
_symmetry.space_group_name_H-M   'P 1'
#
loop_
_entity.id
_entity.type
_entity.pdbx_description
1 polymer ?
#
loop_
_entity_poly.entity_id
_entity_poly.type
_entity_poly.pdbx_seq_one_letter_code
_entity_poly.pdbx_strand_id
1 'polypeptide(L)' 'KQMSRFIEFGEGKAQMVNNADWLLGLNYIELLRDVGACFSVNNMLRAECYKQRME' A
#
# COMPACT_ATOMS: atom_id res chain seq x y z
N LYS A 1 -19.78 -4.80 5.88
CA LYS A 1 -20.32 -4.38 7.20
C LYS A 1 -19.79 -5.22 8.38
N GLN A 2 -18.67 -5.95 8.25
CA GLN A 2 -18.08 -6.66 9.40
C GLN A 2 -17.37 -5.68 10.35
N MET A 3 -16.62 -4.73 9.79
CA MET A 3 -15.84 -3.76 10.56
C MET A 3 -16.69 -2.80 11.39
N SER A 4 -17.93 -2.51 10.96
CA SER A 4 -18.88 -1.67 11.71
C SER A 4 -19.38 -2.29 13.01
N ARG A 5 -19.00 -3.53 13.31
CA ARG A 5 -19.25 -4.16 14.62
C ARG A 5 -18.17 -3.83 15.65
N PHE A 6 -16.99 -3.37 15.19
CA PHE A 6 -15.82 -3.16 16.02
C PHE A 6 -15.38 -1.69 16.07
N ILE A 7 -15.76 -0.91 15.06
CA ILE A 7 -15.31 0.47 14.87
C ILE A 7 -16.53 1.34 14.52
N GLU A 8 -16.60 2.52 15.14
CA GLU A 8 -17.61 3.52 14.82
C GLU A 8 -17.18 4.37 13.63
N PHE A 9 -18.09 4.53 12.66
CA PHE A 9 -17.89 5.31 11.45
C PHE A 9 -18.76 6.58 11.50
N GLY A 10 -18.27 7.68 10.94
CA GLY A 10 -18.97 8.98 10.97
C GLY A 10 -17.99 10.16 10.93
N GLU A 11 -18.54 11.37 11.03
CA GLU A 11 -17.74 12.61 11.05
C GLU A 11 -16.82 12.65 12.28
N GLY A 12 -15.52 12.86 12.05
CA GLY A 12 -14.50 12.82 13.11
C GLY A 12 -14.17 11.42 13.65
N LYS A 13 -14.74 10.35 13.07
CA LYS A 13 -14.49 8.95 13.47
C LYS A 13 -13.73 8.19 12.38
N ALA A 14 -13.67 6.86 12.49
CA ALA A 14 -12.92 6.03 11.57
C ALA A 14 -13.45 6.15 10.13
N GLN A 15 -12.53 6.12 9.18
CA GLN A 15 -12.82 6.13 7.75
C GLN A 15 -12.37 4.80 7.14
N MET A 16 -13.26 4.19 6.37
CA MET A 16 -12.92 3.02 5.55
C MET A 16 -12.67 3.50 4.13
N VAL A 17 -11.40 3.53 3.73
CA VAL A 17 -10.96 3.98 2.40
C VAL A 17 -10.49 2.79 1.57
N ASN A 18 -10.65 2.88 0.24
CA ASN A 18 -10.20 1.86 -0.69
C ASN A 18 -9.02 2.38 -1.50
N ASN A 19 -7.86 1.73 -1.39
CA ASN A 19 -6.68 2.15 -2.13
C ASN A 19 -6.80 2.00 -3.65
N ALA A 20 -7.77 1.21 -4.12
CA ALA A 20 -8.12 1.15 -5.53
C ALA A 20 -8.49 2.53 -6.11
N ASP A 21 -9.04 3.43 -5.28
CA ASP A 21 -9.48 4.77 -5.68
C ASP A 21 -8.32 5.63 -6.22
N TRP A 22 -7.08 5.36 -5.81
CA TRP A 22 -5.88 6.07 -6.30
C TRP A 22 -4.86 5.17 -6.99
N LEU A 23 -4.76 3.89 -6.63
CA LEU A 23 -3.78 2.99 -7.24
C LEU A 23 -4.15 2.60 -8.67
N LEU A 24 -5.44 2.43 -8.99
CA LEU A 24 -5.86 1.98 -10.33
C LEU A 24 -5.68 3.05 -11.41
N GLY A 25 -5.72 4.33 -11.02
CA GLY A 25 -5.49 5.45 -11.93
C GLY A 25 -4.01 5.79 -12.14
N LEU A 26 -3.10 5.19 -11.37
CA LEU A 26 -1.68 5.53 -11.40
C LEU A 26 -0.98 4.86 -12.59
N ASN A 27 -0.39 5.66 -13.48
CA ASN A 27 0.31 5.11 -14.64
C ASN A 27 1.64 4.46 -14.24
N TYR A 28 2.02 3.42 -14.98
CA TYR A 28 3.26 2.66 -14.72
C TYR A 28 4.52 3.54 -14.67
N ILE A 29 4.67 4.45 -15.64
CA ILE A 29 5.85 5.32 -15.71
C ILE A 29 5.86 6.33 -14.55
N GLU A 30 4.70 6.86 -14.17
CA GLU A 30 4.57 7.81 -13.06
C GLU A 30 4.91 7.10 -11.74
N LEU A 31 4.38 5.90 -11.52
CA LEU A 31 4.71 5.07 -10.36
C LEU A 31 6.23 4.84 -10.25
N LEU A 32 6.88 4.42 -11.35
CA LEU A 32 8.31 4.15 -11.32
C LEU A 32 9.15 5.40 -11.07
N ARG A 33 8.74 6.54 -11.65
CA ARG A 33 9.48 7.80 -11.53
C ARG A 33 9.34 8.40 -10.14
N ASP A 34 8.12 8.45 -9.62
CA ASP A 34 7.81 9.21 -8.41
C ASP A 34 8.00 8.37 -7.14
N VAL A 35 7.71 7.06 -7.20
CA VAL A 35 7.84 6.14 -6.07
C VAL A 35 9.07 5.25 -6.24
N GLY A 36 9.26 4.65 -7.43
CA GLY A 36 10.34 3.69 -7.66
C GLY A 36 11.73 4.25 -7.39
N ALA A 37 11.97 5.52 -7.70
CA ALA A 37 13.25 6.19 -7.44
C ALA A 37 13.60 6.29 -5.93
N CYS A 38 12.63 6.20 -5.03
CA CYS A 38 12.84 6.26 -3.58
C CYS A 38 13.32 4.93 -2.98
N PHE A 39 13.33 3.84 -3.75
CA PHE A 39 13.65 2.51 -3.25
C PHE A 39 14.83 1.88 -3.99
N SER A 40 15.83 1.43 -3.23
CA SER A 40 16.92 0.61 -3.76
C SER A 40 16.51 -0.86 -3.78
N VAL A 41 16.73 -1.53 -4.92
CA VAL A 41 16.46 -2.97 -5.09
C VAL A 41 17.19 -3.81 -4.03
N ASN A 42 18.47 -3.51 -3.77
CA ASN A 42 19.25 -4.23 -2.76
C ASN A 42 18.66 -4.09 -1.35
N ASN A 43 18.05 -2.95 -1.04
CA ASN A 43 17.39 -2.75 0.25
C ASN A 43 16.05 -3.50 0.30
N MET A 44 15.30 -3.52 -0.80
CA MET A 44 14.05 -4.28 -0.88
C MET A 44 14.29 -5.78 -0.67
N LEU A 45 15.31 -6.37 -1.30
CA LEU A 45 15.63 -7.80 -1.19
C LEU A 45 16.03 -8.24 0.23
N ARG A 46 16.45 -7.30 1.08
CA ARG A 46 16.77 -7.60 2.49
C ARG A 46 15.54 -7.72 3.37
N ALA A 47 14.38 -7.24 2.93
CA ALA A 47 13.18 -7.39 3.73
C ALA A 47 12.80 -8.87 3.83
N GLU A 48 12.45 -9.30 5.04
CA GLU A 48 12.25 -10.71 5.39
C GLU A 48 11.22 -11.41 4.49
N CYS A 49 10.18 -10.68 4.08
CA CYS A 49 9.15 -11.18 3.16
C CYS A 49 9.67 -11.58 1.78
N TYR A 50 10.76 -10.97 1.31
CA TYR A 50 11.41 -11.36 0.05
C TYR A 50 12.45 -12.45 0.28
N LYS A 51 13.24 -12.33 1.35
CA LYS A 51 14.29 -13.30 1.69
C LYS A 51 13.72 -14.72 1.85
N GLN A 52 12.64 -14.87 2.62
CA GLN A 52 11.97 -16.16 2.87
C GLN A 52 11.43 -16.85 1.61
N ARG A 53 11.26 -16.11 0.50
CA ARG A 53 10.71 -16.64 -0.75
C ARG A 53 11.78 -16.96 -1.80
N MET A 54 13.01 -16.54 -1.55
CA MET A 54 14.14 -16.71 -2.48
C MET A 54 15.12 -17.79 -2.04
N GLU A 55 15.06 -18.21 -0.77
CA GLU A 55 15.70 -19.43 -0.24
C GLU A 55 14.95 -20.69 -0.70
#